data_AF-A0A8H7HN32-F1
#
_entry.id   AF-A0A8H7HN32-F1
#
_cell.length_a   1.000
_cell.length_b   1.000
_cell.length_c   1.000
_cell.angle_alpha   90.00
_cell.angle_beta   90.00
_cell.angle_gamma   90.00
#
_symmetry.space_group_name_H-M   'P 1'
#
loop_
_entity.id
_entity.type
_entity.pdbx_description
1 polymer ?
#
loop_
_entity_poly.entity_id
_entity_poly.type
_entity_poly.pdbx_seq_one_letter_code
_entity_poly.pdbx_strand_id
1 'polypeptide(L)'
;MNRGAAETWRAALDNVGLPPCPDGSMSEPKYAALMFFEICAEYGGAAARHVDPILFLRLCYRCGKAIALKIDDTDDVANLLLCSPYLVLPRGKTRIVGCQVKEYERIREIVDELEKGEGTTFKDWICESELAHSTSGSKLEKKKKRMHALPIQTRLIKLSWDAVDISECKEPTQEWKTLVFKTKLLDDNEWRDILPHLLDALEQFYEKRIEEEACHREIERGIIIGNWSDEWTDRNTERWKTRTSEMMLYSQGIKKFSTTLSIPWAPRSSKVMTTCPHVIELLANDLPMDEFERKFEEKQSLIKEFYSEWRTREEAAVLELLPEGLKSAEMRTWEFDLVSCTNNEGAVTTGDTLSTNAKILLRADCLLNVSIGIYTRYYYHNNLGALKGVSFYDLDSAKVAKAILRGLGRPDAS
;
A
#
# COMPACT_ATOMS: atom_id res chain seq x y z
N MET A 1 -21.48 -54.87 -7.03
CA MET A 1 -20.32 -55.60 -6.48
C MET A 1 -20.89 -56.65 -5.52
N ASN A 2 -20.50 -57.93 -5.63
CA ASN A 2 -20.98 -58.94 -4.66
C ASN A 2 -20.35 -58.65 -3.27
N ARG A 3 -21.01 -59.09 -2.18
CA ARG A 3 -20.57 -58.77 -0.81
C ARG A 3 -19.12 -59.18 -0.53
N GLY A 4 -18.69 -60.33 -1.06
CA GLY A 4 -17.32 -60.83 -0.91
C GLY A 4 -16.27 -59.95 -1.59
N ALA A 5 -16.53 -59.42 -2.79
CA ALA A 5 -15.58 -58.52 -3.46
C ALA A 5 -15.44 -57.18 -2.73
N ALA A 6 -16.50 -56.68 -2.08
CA ALA A 6 -16.43 -55.46 -1.28
C ALA A 6 -15.57 -55.63 -0.02
N GLU A 7 -15.66 -56.77 0.66
CA GLU A 7 -14.83 -57.08 1.84
C GLU A 7 -13.35 -57.22 1.46
N THR A 8 -13.04 -57.93 0.36
CA THR A 8 -11.67 -58.00 -0.18
C THR A 8 -11.14 -56.63 -0.58
N TRP A 9 -11.99 -55.78 -1.17
CA TRP A 9 -11.63 -54.42 -1.57
C TRP A 9 -11.29 -53.52 -0.37
N ARG A 10 -12.10 -53.53 0.68
CA ARG A 10 -11.82 -52.76 1.91
C ARG A 10 -10.56 -53.24 2.61
N ALA A 11 -10.36 -54.54 2.72
CA ALA A 11 -9.13 -55.10 3.28
C ALA A 11 -7.89 -54.70 2.45
N ALA A 12 -8.02 -54.64 1.11
CA ALA A 12 -6.93 -54.16 0.26
C ALA A 12 -6.64 -52.67 0.49
N LEU A 13 -7.67 -51.82 0.60
CA LEU A 13 -7.54 -50.38 0.88
C LEU A 13 -6.87 -50.09 2.24
N ASP A 14 -7.23 -50.84 3.29
CA ASP A 14 -6.65 -50.70 4.63
C ASP A 14 -5.14 -51.00 4.62
N ASN A 15 -4.70 -51.96 3.81
CA ASN A 15 -3.29 -52.36 3.72
C ASN A 15 -2.39 -51.33 3.00
N VAL A 16 -2.95 -50.50 2.12
CA VAL A 16 -2.21 -49.46 1.36
C VAL A 16 -2.19 -48.10 2.07
N GLY A 17 -2.84 -47.99 3.24
CA GLY A 17 -2.83 -46.76 4.04
C GLY A 17 -3.52 -45.58 3.36
N LEU A 18 -4.54 -45.85 2.53
CA LEU A 18 -5.31 -44.78 1.89
C LEU A 18 -6.25 -44.09 2.88
N PRO A 19 -6.57 -42.80 2.66
CA PRO A 19 -7.65 -42.15 3.40
C PRO A 19 -8.99 -42.90 3.20
N PRO A 20 -9.91 -42.83 4.18
CA PRO A 20 -11.26 -43.35 3.98
C PRO A 20 -11.91 -42.66 2.77
N CYS A 21 -12.70 -43.43 2.01
CA CYS A 21 -13.47 -42.90 0.88
C CYS A 21 -14.38 -41.76 1.39
N PRO A 22 -14.43 -40.61 0.72
CA PRO A 22 -15.34 -39.53 1.11
C PRO A 22 -16.79 -40.00 1.12
N ASP A 23 -17.47 -39.85 2.26
CA ASP A 23 -18.84 -40.31 2.43
C ASP A 23 -19.80 -39.54 1.51
N GLY A 24 -20.60 -40.27 0.72
CA GLY A 24 -21.75 -39.73 -0.02
C GLY A 24 -21.46 -39.11 -1.39
N SER A 25 -20.26 -38.58 -1.65
CA SER A 25 -19.94 -37.92 -2.93
C SER A 25 -19.33 -38.87 -3.98
N MET A 26 -18.71 -39.97 -3.54
CA MET A 26 -18.00 -40.90 -4.40
C MET A 26 -18.18 -42.35 -3.93
N SER A 27 -18.31 -43.29 -4.87
CA SER A 27 -18.31 -44.71 -4.54
C SER A 27 -16.87 -45.21 -4.34
N GLU A 28 -16.67 -46.19 -3.45
CA GLU A 28 -15.34 -46.80 -3.20
C GLU A 28 -14.60 -47.19 -4.50
N PRO A 29 -15.24 -47.76 -5.55
CA PRO A 29 -14.56 -48.08 -6.81
C PRO A 29 -14.14 -46.85 -7.62
N LYS A 30 -14.89 -45.74 -7.55
CA LYS A 30 -14.49 -44.48 -8.20
C LYS A 30 -13.33 -43.83 -7.46
N TYR A 31 -13.34 -43.89 -6.12
CA TYR A 31 -12.24 -43.40 -5.29
C TYR A 31 -10.96 -44.20 -5.53
N ALA A 32 -11.08 -45.52 -5.59
CA ALA A 32 -10.02 -46.42 -6.00
C ALA A 32 -9.44 -46.05 -7.37
N ALA A 33 -10.32 -45.87 -8.35
CA ALA A 33 -9.90 -45.54 -9.70
C ALA A 33 -9.16 -44.21 -9.76
N LEU A 34 -9.62 -43.21 -8.99
CA LEU A 34 -8.96 -41.93 -8.85
C LEU A 34 -7.54 -42.07 -8.26
N MET A 35 -7.42 -42.83 -7.18
CA MET A 35 -6.14 -43.00 -6.46
C MET A 35 -5.12 -43.81 -7.25
N PHE A 36 -5.55 -44.90 -7.91
CA PHE A 36 -4.64 -45.87 -8.54
C PHE A 36 -4.52 -45.74 -10.05
N PHE A 37 -5.55 -45.28 -10.75
CA PHE A 37 -5.47 -45.16 -12.22
C PHE A 37 -5.05 -43.76 -12.63
N GLU A 38 -4.20 -43.70 -13.64
CA GLU A 38 -3.79 -42.47 -14.31
C GLU A 38 -4.81 -42.07 -15.37
N ILE A 39 -6.08 -41.98 -14.98
CA ILE A 39 -7.19 -41.68 -15.88
C ILE A 39 -7.78 -40.32 -15.52
N CYS A 40 -8.10 -39.52 -16.54
CA CYS A 40 -8.78 -38.25 -16.39
C CYS A 40 -10.24 -38.47 -16.00
N ALA A 41 -10.67 -37.82 -14.93
CA ALA A 41 -12.03 -37.91 -14.41
C ALA A 41 -13.10 -37.39 -15.40
N GLU A 42 -12.76 -36.44 -16.29
CA GLU A 42 -13.74 -35.83 -17.21
C GLU A 42 -13.96 -36.64 -18.50
N TYR A 43 -12.89 -37.14 -19.14
CA TYR A 43 -12.99 -37.82 -20.45
C TYR A 43 -12.51 -39.27 -20.47
N GLY A 44 -12.01 -39.79 -19.35
CA GLY A 44 -11.66 -41.21 -19.21
C GLY A 44 -10.37 -41.67 -19.91
N GLY A 45 -9.59 -40.79 -20.54
CA GLY A 45 -8.28 -41.14 -21.09
C GLY A 45 -7.11 -40.86 -20.14
N ALA A 46 -5.88 -41.12 -20.58
CA ALA A 46 -4.70 -41.04 -19.72
C ALA A 46 -4.41 -39.62 -19.19
N ALA A 47 -4.12 -39.51 -17.88
CA ALA A 47 -3.77 -38.28 -17.19
C ALA A 47 -2.52 -38.49 -16.32
N ALA A 48 -1.38 -38.01 -16.81
CA ALA A 48 -0.09 -38.07 -16.11
C ALA A 48 0.02 -37.17 -14.86
N ARG A 49 -1.08 -36.54 -14.42
CA ARG A 49 -1.09 -35.67 -13.23
C ARG A 49 -1.49 -36.46 -12.00
N HIS A 50 -1.04 -35.97 -10.84
CA HIS A 50 -1.54 -36.44 -9.55
C HIS A 50 -3.00 -36.05 -9.34
N VAL A 51 -3.66 -36.80 -8.46
CA VAL A 51 -5.00 -36.47 -7.96
C VAL A 51 -4.93 -35.15 -7.21
N ASP A 52 -5.89 -34.28 -7.46
CA ASP A 52 -6.16 -33.11 -6.64
C ASP A 52 -6.81 -33.57 -5.32
N PRO A 53 -6.14 -33.45 -4.17
CA PRO A 53 -6.65 -33.97 -2.91
C PRO A 53 -7.79 -33.12 -2.32
N ILE A 54 -8.01 -31.90 -2.83
CA ILE A 54 -9.07 -31.01 -2.37
C ILE A 54 -10.34 -31.31 -3.17
N LEU A 55 -10.21 -31.42 -4.49
CA LEU A 55 -11.35 -31.64 -5.39
C LEU A 55 -11.67 -33.11 -5.63
N PHE A 56 -10.78 -34.02 -5.24
CA PHE A 56 -10.84 -35.45 -5.54
C PHE A 56 -11.00 -35.73 -7.05
N LEU A 57 -10.18 -35.05 -7.86
CA LEU A 57 -10.19 -35.20 -9.32
C LEU A 57 -8.78 -35.34 -9.87
N ARG A 58 -8.62 -36.21 -10.88
CA ARG A 58 -7.42 -36.28 -11.71
C ARG A 58 -7.79 -35.74 -13.08
N LEU A 59 -7.16 -34.63 -13.50
CA LEU A 59 -7.45 -34.01 -14.79
C LEU A 59 -6.22 -34.10 -15.70
N CYS A 60 -6.41 -34.43 -16.98
CA CYS A 60 -5.35 -34.24 -17.96
C CYS A 60 -5.09 -32.74 -18.18
N TYR A 61 -3.99 -32.42 -18.87
CA TYR A 61 -3.65 -31.02 -19.18
C TYR A 61 -4.79 -30.26 -19.87
N ARG A 62 -5.44 -30.87 -20.86
CA ARG A 62 -6.52 -30.25 -21.64
C ARG A 62 -7.75 -29.95 -20.77
N CYS A 63 -8.21 -30.93 -20.00
CA CYS A 63 -9.38 -30.78 -19.12
C CYS A 63 -9.09 -29.84 -17.95
N GLY A 64 -7.90 -29.91 -17.35
CA GLY A 64 -7.50 -28.98 -16.29
C GLY A 64 -7.52 -27.53 -16.77
N LYS A 65 -7.01 -27.25 -17.98
CA LYS A 65 -7.07 -25.90 -18.55
C LYS A 65 -8.49 -25.45 -18.90
N ALA A 66 -9.36 -26.36 -19.31
CA ALA A 66 -10.74 -26.05 -19.68
C ALA A 66 -11.65 -25.82 -18.48
N ILE A 67 -11.39 -26.51 -17.36
CA ILE A 67 -12.26 -26.52 -16.18
C ILE A 67 -11.75 -25.58 -15.09
N ALA A 68 -10.46 -25.22 -15.08
CA ALA A 68 -9.93 -24.31 -14.06
C ALA A 68 -10.24 -22.85 -14.41
N LEU A 69 -11.05 -22.22 -13.56
CA LEU A 69 -11.20 -20.77 -13.56
C LEU A 69 -10.15 -20.15 -12.64
N LYS A 70 -9.46 -19.11 -13.12
CA LYS A 70 -8.61 -18.29 -12.27
C LYS A 70 -9.52 -17.32 -11.52
N ILE A 71 -9.47 -17.38 -10.19
CA ILE A 71 -10.22 -16.45 -9.36
C ILE A 71 -9.32 -15.25 -9.05
N ASP A 72 -9.89 -14.06 -9.12
CA ASP A 72 -9.26 -12.83 -8.65
C ASP A 72 -9.51 -12.70 -7.14
N ASP A 73 -8.55 -12.19 -6.38
CA ASP A 73 -8.67 -12.03 -4.92
C ASP A 73 -9.77 -11.01 -4.54
N THR A 74 -10.30 -10.30 -5.54
CA THR A 74 -11.39 -9.32 -5.44
C THR A 74 -12.79 -9.89 -5.66
N ASP A 75 -12.93 -11.19 -5.99
CA ASP A 75 -14.24 -11.82 -6.20
C ASP A 75 -14.78 -12.39 -4.88
N ASP A 76 -15.86 -11.82 -4.34
CA ASP A 76 -16.48 -12.25 -3.08
C ASP A 76 -16.95 -13.72 -3.12
N VAL A 77 -17.26 -14.23 -4.32
CA VAL A 77 -17.66 -15.62 -4.55
C VAL A 77 -16.50 -16.60 -4.34
N ALA A 78 -15.25 -16.12 -4.44
CA ALA A 78 -14.03 -16.93 -4.27
C ALA A 78 -14.02 -17.70 -2.95
N ASN A 79 -14.49 -17.05 -1.87
CA ASN A 79 -14.46 -17.59 -0.53
C ASN A 79 -15.46 -18.74 -0.31
N LEU A 80 -16.47 -18.83 -1.18
CA LEU A 80 -17.52 -19.85 -1.11
C LEU A 80 -17.17 -21.11 -1.90
N LEU A 81 -16.14 -21.05 -2.74
CA LEU A 81 -15.78 -22.12 -3.66
C LEU A 81 -14.71 -23.05 -3.07
N LEU A 82 -14.81 -24.33 -3.43
CA LEU A 82 -13.76 -25.29 -3.14
C LEU A 82 -12.57 -25.03 -4.07
N CYS A 83 -11.64 -24.19 -3.61
CA CYS A 83 -10.49 -23.77 -4.40
C CYS A 83 -9.28 -24.68 -4.15
N SER A 84 -8.56 -25.03 -5.21
CA SER A 84 -7.36 -25.87 -5.13
C SER A 84 -6.15 -25.21 -5.80
N PRO A 85 -4.97 -25.20 -5.15
CA PRO A 85 -3.74 -24.73 -5.76
C PRO A 85 -3.18 -25.72 -6.80
N TYR A 86 -3.78 -26.90 -6.96
CA TYR A 86 -3.30 -27.96 -7.86
C TYR A 86 -4.01 -27.96 -9.23
N LEU A 87 -5.10 -27.21 -9.39
CA LEU A 87 -5.86 -27.16 -10.64
C LEU A 87 -5.12 -26.42 -11.77
N VAL A 88 -4.50 -25.29 -11.44
CA VAL A 88 -3.85 -24.40 -12.42
C VAL A 88 -2.36 -24.69 -12.46
N LEU A 89 -1.79 -24.83 -13.65
CA LEU A 89 -0.33 -24.91 -13.78
C LEU A 89 0.29 -23.57 -13.37
N PRO A 90 1.26 -23.56 -12.45
CA PRO A 90 1.96 -22.34 -12.10
C PRO A 90 2.68 -21.82 -13.36
N ARG A 91 2.19 -20.71 -13.92
CA ARG A 91 2.96 -19.89 -14.85
C ARG A 91 3.62 -18.79 -14.04
N GLY A 92 4.83 -19.06 -13.54
CA GLY A 92 5.60 -18.13 -12.72
C GLY A 92 5.63 -18.47 -11.23
N LYS A 93 6.02 -17.49 -10.40
CA LYS A 93 6.21 -17.65 -8.95
C LYS A 93 4.92 -17.58 -8.13
N THR A 94 3.83 -17.09 -8.71
CA THR A 94 2.53 -16.97 -8.03
C THR A 94 1.78 -18.29 -8.09
N ARG A 95 1.41 -18.82 -6.92
CA ARG A 95 0.46 -19.93 -6.81
C ARG A 95 -0.91 -19.37 -7.15
N ILE A 96 -1.44 -19.76 -8.30
CA ILE A 96 -2.80 -19.41 -8.70
C ILE A 96 -3.71 -20.47 -8.08
N VAL A 97 -4.66 -20.04 -7.26
CA VAL A 97 -5.73 -20.92 -6.78
C VAL A 97 -6.84 -20.92 -7.83
N GLY A 98 -7.29 -22.12 -8.23
CA GLY A 98 -8.38 -22.27 -9.19
C GLY A 98 -9.57 -23.00 -8.59
N CYS A 99 -10.73 -22.82 -9.19
CA CYS A 99 -11.95 -23.61 -8.93
C CYS A 99 -12.46 -24.23 -10.23
N GLN A 100 -13.47 -25.10 -10.14
CA GLN A 100 -14.15 -25.62 -11.32
C GLN A 100 -15.13 -24.58 -11.88
N VAL A 101 -15.04 -24.28 -13.18
CA VAL A 101 -15.94 -23.34 -13.88
C VAL A 101 -17.42 -23.65 -13.60
N LYS A 102 -17.83 -24.93 -13.68
CA LYS A 102 -19.23 -25.35 -13.45
C LYS A 102 -19.70 -25.06 -12.01
N GLU A 103 -18.81 -25.15 -11.04
CA GLU A 103 -19.12 -24.87 -9.63
C GLU A 103 -19.19 -23.37 -9.38
N TYR A 104 -18.26 -22.62 -9.96
CA TYR A 104 -18.27 -21.16 -9.96
C TYR A 104 -19.57 -20.61 -10.53
N GLU A 105 -19.96 -21.05 -11.74
CA GLU A 105 -21.18 -20.61 -12.41
C GLU A 105 -22.42 -20.91 -11.55
N ARG A 106 -22.52 -22.12 -10.98
CA ARG A 106 -23.62 -22.48 -10.09
C ARG A 106 -23.69 -21.60 -8.85
N ILE A 107 -22.57 -21.38 -8.16
CA ILE A 107 -22.55 -20.57 -6.93
C ILE A 107 -22.86 -19.11 -7.27
N ARG A 108 -22.34 -18.61 -8.39
CA ARG A 108 -22.61 -17.25 -8.85
C ARG A 108 -24.08 -17.03 -9.21
N GLU A 109 -24.72 -18.00 -9.87
CA GLU A 109 -26.17 -17.96 -10.11
C GLU A 109 -26.97 -17.87 -8.80
N ILE A 110 -26.58 -18.62 -7.77
CA ILE A 110 -27.23 -18.55 -6.46
C ILE A 110 -27.00 -17.19 -5.79
N VAL A 111 -25.77 -16.66 -5.84
CA VAL A 111 -25.44 -15.33 -5.31
C VAL A 111 -26.27 -14.25 -6.01
N ASP A 112 -26.32 -14.26 -7.35
CA ASP A 112 -27.08 -13.30 -8.15
C ASP A 112 -28.59 -13.39 -7.87
N GLU A 113 -29.13 -14.57 -7.56
CA GLU A 113 -30.53 -14.75 -7.14
C GLU A 113 -30.79 -14.20 -5.73
N LEU A 114 -29.85 -14.40 -4.80
CA LEU A 114 -29.96 -13.92 -3.43
C LEU A 114 -29.78 -12.40 -3.32
N GLU A 115 -28.91 -11.81 -4.13
CA GLU A 115 -28.74 -10.35 -4.22
C GLU A 115 -30.00 -9.63 -4.73
N LYS A 116 -30.82 -10.32 -5.53
CA LYS A 116 -32.13 -9.79 -5.98
C LYS A 116 -33.21 -9.88 -4.89
N GLY A 117 -32.97 -10.65 -3.82
CA GLY A 117 -33.88 -10.82 -2.69
C GLY A 117 -33.67 -9.80 -1.56
N GLU A 118 -34.50 -9.86 -0.52
CA GLU A 118 -34.27 -9.10 0.72
C GLU A 118 -32.98 -9.58 1.40
N GLY A 119 -32.01 -8.68 1.60
CA GLY A 119 -30.61 -8.99 1.90
C GLY A 119 -30.30 -9.78 3.19
N THR A 120 -31.30 -10.15 4.00
CA THR A 120 -31.13 -11.06 5.14
C THR A 120 -30.88 -12.51 4.68
N THR A 121 -31.40 -12.92 3.52
CA THR A 121 -31.26 -14.31 3.02
C THR A 121 -29.85 -14.64 2.55
N PHE A 122 -29.10 -13.66 2.04
CA PHE A 122 -27.75 -13.88 1.53
C PHE A 122 -26.74 -14.23 2.62
N LYS A 123 -26.76 -13.49 3.74
CA LYS A 123 -25.87 -13.75 4.89
C LYS A 123 -26.17 -15.10 5.53
N ASP A 124 -27.44 -15.45 5.66
CA ASP A 124 -27.87 -16.74 6.21
C ASP A 124 -27.42 -17.89 5.30
N TRP A 125 -27.58 -17.74 3.98
CA TRP A 125 -27.12 -18.74 3.00
C TRP A 125 -25.59 -18.89 2.97
N ILE A 126 -24.81 -17.81 3.04
CA ILE A 126 -23.34 -17.90 3.18
C ILE A 126 -23.00 -18.71 4.42
N CYS A 127 -23.65 -18.41 5.56
CA CYS A 127 -23.42 -19.15 6.80
C CYS A 127 -23.76 -20.64 6.66
N GLU A 128 -24.87 -20.98 6.00
CA GLU A 128 -25.30 -22.36 5.74
C GLU A 128 -24.39 -23.09 4.73
N SER A 129 -23.93 -22.41 3.69
CA SER A 129 -23.05 -22.97 2.66
C SER A 129 -21.64 -23.21 3.20
N GLU A 130 -21.09 -22.26 3.97
CA GLU A 130 -19.86 -22.47 4.75
C GLU A 130 -20.02 -23.65 5.72
N LEU A 131 -21.21 -23.83 6.30
CA LEU A 131 -21.57 -24.94 7.17
C LEU A 131 -21.51 -26.30 6.45
N ALA A 132 -22.02 -26.37 5.23
CA ALA A 132 -22.16 -27.62 4.46
C ALA A 132 -20.81 -28.11 3.90
N HIS A 133 -19.93 -27.19 3.48
CA HIS A 133 -18.61 -27.51 2.91
C HIS A 133 -17.52 -27.77 3.98
N SER A 134 -17.92 -27.95 5.23
CA SER A 134 -17.05 -28.04 6.40
C SER A 134 -16.91 -29.46 6.96
N THR A 135 -16.45 -30.41 6.13
CA THR A 135 -16.18 -31.80 6.56
C THR A 135 -14.83 -31.97 7.29
N SER A 136 -14.00 -30.93 7.38
CA SER A 136 -12.77 -30.95 8.18
C SER A 136 -13.05 -30.64 9.66
N GLY A 137 -12.53 -31.47 10.58
CA GLY A 137 -12.71 -31.31 12.04
C GLY A 137 -12.35 -29.92 12.60
N SER A 138 -11.42 -29.22 11.95
CA SER A 138 -11.06 -27.83 12.30
C SER A 138 -12.21 -26.83 12.07
N LYS A 139 -13.02 -27.03 11.03
CA LYS A 139 -14.13 -26.12 10.70
C LYS A 139 -15.37 -26.37 11.57
N LEU A 140 -15.64 -27.62 11.98
CA LEU A 140 -16.69 -27.93 12.95
C LEU A 140 -16.42 -27.27 14.31
N GLU A 141 -15.15 -27.21 14.72
CA GLU A 141 -14.76 -26.50 15.93
C GLU A 141 -14.98 -24.98 15.79
N LYS A 142 -14.62 -24.39 14.64
CA LYS A 142 -14.95 -22.98 14.34
C LYS A 142 -16.45 -22.70 14.38
N LYS A 143 -17.29 -23.61 13.88
CA LYS A 143 -18.76 -23.50 13.95
C LYS A 143 -19.25 -23.49 15.41
N LYS A 144 -18.79 -24.42 16.23
CA LYS A 144 -19.15 -24.46 17.66
C LYS A 144 -18.75 -23.17 18.38
N LYS A 145 -17.56 -22.66 18.06
CA LYS A 145 -17.04 -21.38 18.58
C LYS A 145 -17.91 -20.19 18.16
N ARG A 146 -18.34 -20.12 16.89
CA ARG A 146 -19.25 -19.07 16.39
C ARG A 146 -20.64 -19.14 17.05
N MET A 147 -21.21 -20.33 17.20
CA MET A 147 -22.52 -20.50 17.85
C MET A 147 -22.48 -20.07 19.33
N HIS A 148 -21.36 -20.25 20.01
CA HIS A 148 -21.17 -19.77 21.39
C HIS A 148 -20.95 -18.25 21.47
N ALA A 149 -20.24 -17.67 20.49
CA ALA A 149 -20.00 -16.23 20.45
C ALA A 149 -21.29 -15.41 20.23
N LEU A 150 -22.27 -15.92 19.47
CA LEU A 150 -23.47 -15.17 19.12
C LEU A 150 -24.36 -14.77 20.32
N PRO A 151 -24.67 -15.67 21.29
CA PRO A 151 -25.33 -15.28 22.53
C PRO A 151 -24.57 -14.22 23.35
N ILE A 152 -23.24 -14.31 23.38
CA ILE A 152 -22.37 -13.33 24.05
C ILE A 152 -22.51 -11.97 23.38
N GLN A 153 -22.34 -11.91 22.06
CA GLN A 153 -22.51 -10.68 21.26
C GLN A 153 -23.90 -10.06 21.48
N THR A 154 -24.95 -10.88 21.42
CA THR A 154 -26.33 -10.41 21.62
C THR A 154 -26.53 -9.80 23.01
N ARG A 155 -25.95 -10.39 24.06
CA ARG A 155 -26.03 -9.86 25.41
C ARG A 155 -25.21 -8.58 25.58
N LEU A 156 -24.03 -8.48 24.97
CA LEU A 156 -23.20 -7.27 24.97
C LEU A 156 -23.90 -6.10 24.25
N ILE A 157 -24.52 -6.35 23.09
CA ILE A 157 -25.32 -5.34 22.39
C ILE A 157 -26.50 -4.85 23.25
N LYS A 158 -27.15 -5.76 24.00
CA LYS A 158 -28.20 -5.37 24.97
C LYS A 158 -27.67 -4.52 26.13
N LEU A 159 -26.37 -4.56 26.40
CA LEU A 159 -25.67 -3.68 27.34
C LEU A 159 -25.11 -2.42 26.67
N SER A 160 -25.61 -2.08 25.46
CA SER A 160 -25.25 -0.89 24.70
C SER A 160 -23.83 -0.85 24.13
N TRP A 161 -23.16 -2.00 24.00
CA TRP A 161 -21.93 -2.09 23.22
C TRP A 161 -22.22 -2.15 21.72
N ASP A 162 -21.39 -1.48 20.91
CA ASP A 162 -21.53 -1.51 19.47
C ASP A 162 -21.07 -2.86 18.89
N ALA A 163 -21.72 -3.31 17.82
CA ALA A 163 -21.34 -4.54 17.13
C ALA A 163 -19.91 -4.46 16.56
N VAL A 164 -19.46 -3.25 16.19
CA VAL A 164 -18.10 -2.99 15.71
C VAL A 164 -17.06 -3.29 16.78
N ASP A 165 -17.26 -2.81 18.02
CA ASP A 165 -16.33 -3.05 19.14
C ASP A 165 -16.19 -4.54 19.48
N ILE A 166 -17.25 -5.32 19.24
CA ILE A 166 -17.26 -6.75 19.57
C ILE A 166 -16.67 -7.60 18.43
N SER A 167 -16.84 -7.17 17.17
CA SER A 167 -16.48 -7.97 15.98
C SER A 167 -15.13 -7.62 15.38
N GLU A 168 -14.67 -6.37 15.48
CA GLU A 168 -13.42 -5.88 14.88
C GLU A 168 -12.19 -6.11 15.76
N CYS A 169 -12.28 -7.00 16.74
CA CYS A 169 -11.11 -7.45 17.48
C CYS A 169 -10.18 -8.27 16.56
N LYS A 170 -9.35 -7.57 15.78
CA LYS A 170 -8.41 -8.14 14.80
C LYS A 170 -7.44 -9.13 15.47
N GLU A 171 -7.09 -8.88 16.72
CA GLU A 171 -6.16 -9.70 17.51
C GLU A 171 -6.71 -9.95 18.92
N PRO A 172 -7.66 -10.89 19.08
CA PRO A 172 -8.20 -11.16 20.40
C PRO A 172 -7.13 -11.77 21.30
N THR A 173 -7.04 -11.24 22.52
CA THR A 173 -6.19 -11.78 23.57
C THR A 173 -6.52 -13.26 23.79
N GLN A 174 -5.55 -14.02 24.29
CA GLN A 174 -5.82 -15.43 24.61
C GLN A 174 -6.95 -15.57 25.63
N GLU A 175 -7.04 -14.63 26.58
CA GLU A 175 -8.14 -14.55 27.53
C GLU A 175 -9.48 -14.39 26.81
N TRP A 176 -9.62 -13.41 25.91
CA TRP A 176 -10.83 -13.24 25.11
C TRP A 176 -11.22 -14.52 24.36
N LYS A 177 -10.24 -15.18 23.72
CA LYS A 177 -10.47 -16.44 23.00
C LYS A 177 -10.97 -17.53 23.93
N THR A 178 -10.42 -17.64 25.14
CA THR A 178 -10.85 -18.63 26.13
C THR A 178 -12.22 -18.33 26.72
N LEU A 179 -12.67 -17.08 26.73
CA LEU A 179 -13.99 -16.68 27.23
C LEU A 179 -15.06 -16.83 26.15
N VAL A 180 -14.82 -16.31 24.95
CA VAL A 180 -15.81 -16.22 23.87
C VAL A 180 -15.94 -17.52 23.08
N PHE A 181 -14.85 -18.28 22.92
CA PHE A 181 -14.83 -19.47 22.05
C PHE A 181 -14.88 -20.80 22.81
N LYS A 182 -15.50 -20.82 24.00
CA LYS A 182 -15.79 -22.08 24.71
C LYS A 182 -16.82 -22.92 23.95
N THR A 183 -16.73 -24.23 24.11
CA THR A 183 -17.67 -25.19 23.49
C THR A 183 -18.89 -25.49 24.35
N LYS A 184 -18.88 -25.09 25.62
CA LYS A 184 -19.99 -25.26 26.57
C LYS A 184 -21.09 -24.24 26.29
N LEU A 185 -22.35 -24.58 26.52
CA LEU A 185 -23.46 -23.62 26.38
C LEU A 185 -23.37 -22.54 27.46
N LEU A 186 -23.57 -21.29 27.06
CA LEU A 186 -23.57 -20.13 27.96
C LEU A 186 -24.84 -20.13 28.84
N ASP A 187 -24.68 -20.47 30.11
CA ASP A 187 -25.73 -20.33 31.13
C ASP A 187 -25.63 -18.98 31.88
N ASP A 188 -26.63 -18.64 32.68
CA ASP A 188 -26.68 -17.33 33.37
C ASP A 188 -25.71 -17.19 34.53
N ASN A 189 -25.18 -18.29 35.07
CA ASN A 189 -24.11 -18.23 36.06
C ASN A 189 -22.77 -17.99 35.33
N GLU A 190 -22.50 -18.75 34.28
CA GLU A 190 -21.31 -18.58 33.45
C GLU A 190 -21.26 -17.19 32.83
N TRP A 191 -22.39 -16.64 32.38
CA TRP A 191 -22.47 -15.26 31.91
C TRP A 191 -22.07 -14.25 32.99
N ARG A 192 -22.56 -14.41 34.23
CA ARG A 192 -22.20 -13.53 35.35
C ARG A 192 -20.72 -13.61 35.69
N ASP A 193 -20.13 -14.79 35.55
CA ASP A 193 -18.71 -15.02 35.83
C ASP A 193 -17.81 -14.42 34.74
N ILE A 194 -18.16 -14.57 33.46
CA ILE A 194 -17.32 -14.06 32.34
C ILE A 194 -17.53 -12.58 32.05
N LEU A 195 -18.69 -12.00 32.40
CA LEU A 195 -19.04 -10.64 32.01
C LEU A 195 -18.01 -9.58 32.45
N PRO A 196 -17.50 -9.56 33.70
CA PRO A 196 -16.49 -8.56 34.10
C PRO A 196 -15.23 -8.60 33.24
N HIS A 197 -14.76 -9.81 32.89
CA HIS A 197 -13.58 -10.00 32.05
C HIS A 197 -13.83 -9.59 30.59
N LEU A 198 -15.04 -9.83 30.08
CA LEU A 198 -15.43 -9.37 28.74
C LEU A 198 -15.50 -7.84 28.68
N LEU A 199 -16.00 -7.18 29.73
CA LEU A 199 -16.08 -5.72 29.78
C LEU A 199 -14.69 -5.08 29.83
N ASP A 200 -13.78 -5.60 30.67
CA ASP A 200 -12.38 -5.14 30.74
C ASP A 200 -11.67 -5.29 29.38
N ALA A 201 -11.85 -6.42 28.70
CA ALA A 201 -11.29 -6.63 27.38
C ALA A 201 -11.91 -5.72 26.29
N LEU A 202 -13.24 -5.49 26.34
CA LEU A 202 -13.92 -4.60 25.40
C LEU A 202 -13.50 -3.15 25.58
N GLU A 203 -13.28 -2.69 26.80
CA GLU A 203 -12.78 -1.34 27.08
C GLU A 203 -11.40 -1.15 26.45
N GLN A 204 -10.49 -2.12 26.62
CA GLN A 204 -9.18 -2.10 25.95
C GLN A 204 -9.29 -2.12 24.42
N PHE A 205 -10.21 -2.90 23.86
CA PHE A 205 -10.42 -2.94 22.41
C PHE A 205 -11.03 -1.65 21.87
N TYR A 206 -11.94 -1.04 22.62
CA TYR A 206 -12.53 0.24 22.30
C TYR A 206 -11.46 1.34 22.28
N GLU A 207 -10.65 1.47 23.34
CA GLU A 207 -9.55 2.44 23.40
C GLU A 207 -8.59 2.26 22.22
N LYS A 208 -8.16 1.02 21.97
CA LYS A 208 -7.28 0.72 20.84
C LYS A 208 -7.92 1.06 19.49
N ARG A 209 -9.21 0.78 19.29
CA ARG A 209 -9.92 1.13 18.06
C ARG A 209 -9.94 2.64 17.87
N ILE A 210 -10.28 3.40 18.92
CA ILE A 210 -10.31 4.86 18.85
C ILE A 210 -8.92 5.42 18.52
N GLU A 211 -7.84 4.87 19.09
CA GLU A 211 -6.47 5.21 18.74
C GLU A 211 -6.11 4.87 17.28
N GLU A 212 -6.46 3.66 16.81
CA GLU A 212 -6.25 3.24 15.42
C GLU A 212 -7.00 4.13 14.44
N GLU A 213 -8.26 4.47 14.74
CA GLU A 213 -9.08 5.37 13.93
C GLU A 213 -8.53 6.79 13.94
N ALA A 214 -8.08 7.31 15.08
CA ALA A 214 -7.43 8.62 15.16
C ALA A 214 -6.14 8.66 14.34
N CYS A 215 -5.33 7.60 14.41
CA CYS A 215 -4.13 7.43 13.60
C CYS A 215 -4.46 7.38 12.10
N HIS A 216 -5.48 6.61 11.70
CA HIS A 216 -5.93 6.59 10.31
C HIS A 216 -6.41 7.96 9.84
N ARG A 217 -7.21 8.67 10.65
CA ARG A 217 -7.63 10.05 10.34
C ARG A 217 -6.43 10.98 10.20
N GLU A 218 -5.42 10.90 11.08
CA GLU A 218 -4.19 11.69 10.95
C GLU A 218 -3.46 11.41 9.63
N ILE A 219 -3.32 10.13 9.25
CA ILE A 219 -2.70 9.72 7.99
C ILE A 219 -3.49 10.25 6.79
N GLU A 220 -4.81 10.06 6.76
CA GLU A 220 -5.67 10.54 5.67
C GLU A 220 -5.59 12.06 5.51
N ARG A 221 -5.68 12.80 6.62
CA ARG A 221 -5.52 14.26 6.63
C ARG A 221 -4.14 14.67 6.12
N GLY A 222 -3.10 13.93 6.50
CA GLY A 222 -1.76 14.16 6.01
C GLY A 222 -1.57 13.89 4.51
N ILE A 223 -2.27 12.89 3.97
CA ILE A 223 -2.31 12.63 2.52
C ILE A 223 -3.00 13.80 1.80
N ILE A 224 -4.11 14.32 2.33
CA ILE A 224 -4.83 15.47 1.75
C ILE A 224 -3.92 16.70 1.68
N ILE A 225 -3.27 17.06 2.80
CA ILE A 225 -2.34 18.19 2.85
C ILE A 225 -1.14 17.95 1.93
N GLY A 226 -0.60 16.74 1.91
CA GLY A 226 0.53 16.36 1.07
C GLY A 226 0.22 16.52 -0.41
N ASN A 227 -0.90 15.96 -0.87
CA ASN A 227 -1.34 16.06 -2.26
C ASN A 227 -1.57 17.52 -2.66
N TRP A 228 -2.27 18.29 -1.83
CA TRP A 228 -2.48 19.73 -2.08
C TRP A 228 -1.16 20.49 -2.16
N SER A 229 -0.22 20.19 -1.25
CA SER A 229 1.10 20.82 -1.22
C SER A 229 1.90 20.48 -2.47
N ASP A 230 1.89 19.24 -2.92
CA ASP A 230 2.62 18.78 -4.09
C ASP A 230 2.02 19.41 -5.36
N GLU A 231 0.69 19.44 -5.51
CA GLU A 231 0.03 20.12 -6.62
C GLU A 231 0.30 21.63 -6.65
N TRP A 232 0.30 22.27 -5.48
CA TRP A 232 0.59 23.69 -5.38
C TRP A 232 2.07 23.97 -5.71
N THR A 233 2.98 23.13 -5.22
CA THR A 233 4.40 23.22 -5.53
C THR A 233 4.65 23.02 -7.02
N ASP A 234 4.03 22.03 -7.65
CA ASP A 234 4.17 21.78 -9.09
C ASP A 234 3.64 22.94 -9.93
N ARG A 235 2.53 23.57 -9.53
CA ARG A 235 1.99 24.76 -10.21
C ARG A 235 2.89 25.99 -10.09
N ASN A 236 3.60 26.14 -8.97
CA ASN A 236 4.40 27.34 -8.67
C ASN A 236 5.93 27.13 -8.80
N THR A 237 6.39 25.90 -9.09
CA THR A 237 7.82 25.64 -9.26
C THR A 237 8.34 26.33 -10.51
N GLU A 238 9.22 27.31 -10.31
CA GLU A 238 9.99 27.92 -11.38
C GLU A 238 11.04 26.93 -11.91
N ARG A 239 11.00 26.64 -13.21
CA ARG A 239 12.04 25.83 -13.86
C ARG A 239 13.00 26.75 -14.59
N TRP A 240 14.29 26.60 -14.36
CA TRP A 240 15.29 27.43 -15.01
C TRP A 240 16.01 26.61 -16.05
N LYS A 241 16.07 27.09 -17.28
CA LYS A 241 16.81 26.43 -18.36
C LYS A 241 18.07 27.24 -18.65
N THR A 242 19.23 26.64 -18.46
CA THR A 242 20.46 27.17 -19.04
C THR A 242 20.51 26.74 -20.50
N ARG A 243 20.83 27.69 -21.37
CA ARG A 243 21.29 27.39 -22.73
C ARG A 243 22.78 27.66 -22.77
N THR A 244 23.57 26.59 -22.75
CA THR A 244 25.02 26.70 -22.94
C THR A 244 25.35 26.32 -24.37
N SER A 245 26.04 27.22 -25.06
CA SER A 245 26.62 26.91 -26.37
C SER A 245 27.96 26.21 -26.13
N GLU A 246 27.93 24.92 -25.83
CA GLU A 246 29.15 24.18 -25.57
C GLU A 246 29.90 23.94 -26.88
N MET A 247 31.08 24.53 -27.00
CA MET A 247 31.97 24.37 -28.14
C MET A 247 32.79 23.08 -27.95
N MET A 248 32.12 21.93 -27.93
CA MET A 248 32.82 20.66 -27.95
C MET A 248 33.41 20.44 -29.35
N LEU A 249 34.72 20.19 -29.42
CA LEU A 249 35.45 19.76 -30.61
C LEU A 249 35.07 18.32 -31.00
N TYR A 250 33.80 18.07 -31.28
CA TYR A 250 33.40 16.89 -32.04
C TYR A 250 33.54 17.22 -33.52
N SER A 251 33.96 16.24 -34.32
CA SER A 251 34.09 16.34 -35.78
C SER A 251 32.78 16.67 -36.52
N GLN A 252 31.65 16.81 -35.80
CA GLN A 252 30.30 17.03 -36.33
C GLN A 252 29.69 18.42 -36.02
N GLY A 253 30.47 19.35 -35.46
CA GLY A 253 30.03 20.74 -35.23
C GLY A 253 29.53 21.05 -33.82
N ILE A 254 29.14 22.32 -33.59
CA ILE A 254 28.74 22.86 -32.28
C ILE A 254 27.35 22.33 -31.90
N LYS A 255 27.26 21.46 -30.90
CA LYS A 255 25.98 21.00 -30.34
C LYS A 255 25.66 21.80 -29.09
N LYS A 256 24.54 22.53 -29.13
CA LYS A 256 24.03 23.24 -27.95
C LYS A 256 23.43 22.23 -26.98
N PHE A 257 23.86 22.28 -25.72
CA PHE A 257 23.22 21.54 -24.64
C PHE A 257 22.36 22.49 -23.81
N SER A 258 21.26 21.97 -23.27
CA SER A 258 20.43 22.71 -22.33
C SER A 258 20.31 21.88 -21.07
N THR A 259 20.73 22.47 -19.96
CA THR A 259 20.53 21.91 -18.62
C THR A 259 19.36 22.64 -17.99
N THR A 260 18.49 21.89 -17.31
CA THR A 260 17.39 22.49 -16.54
C THR A 260 17.71 22.36 -15.06
N LEU A 261 17.75 23.49 -14.35
CA LEU A 261 17.81 23.54 -12.90
C LEU A 261 16.39 23.78 -12.36
N SER A 262 15.91 22.87 -11.52
CA SER A 262 14.63 23.03 -10.84
C SER A 262 14.87 23.57 -9.44
N ILE A 263 14.52 24.83 -9.21
CA ILE A 263 14.62 25.43 -7.89
C ILE A 263 13.25 25.25 -7.22
N PRO A 264 13.14 24.40 -6.19
CA PRO A 264 11.86 24.19 -5.53
C PRO A 264 11.39 25.50 -4.92
N TRP A 265 10.16 25.90 -5.22
CA TRP A 265 9.57 27.10 -4.65
C TRP A 265 9.04 26.87 -3.23
N ALA A 266 8.71 25.62 -2.91
CA ALA A 266 8.17 25.20 -1.63
C ALA A 266 8.96 24.03 -1.03
N PRO A 267 8.84 23.75 0.28
CA PRO A 267 9.35 22.52 0.87
C PRO A 267 8.62 21.31 0.26
N ARG A 268 9.25 20.14 0.29
CA ARG A 268 8.52 18.87 0.05
C ARG A 268 7.40 18.71 1.06
N SER A 269 6.28 18.12 0.66
CA SER A 269 5.12 17.82 1.51
C SER A 269 5.52 17.26 2.87
N SER A 270 6.41 16.26 2.93
CA SER A 270 6.89 15.69 4.20
C SER A 270 7.53 16.70 5.16
N LYS A 271 8.22 17.71 4.64
CA LYS A 271 8.83 18.77 5.45
C LYS A 271 7.76 19.74 5.95
N VAL A 272 6.80 20.10 5.11
CA VAL A 272 5.67 20.96 5.47
C VAL A 272 4.95 20.43 6.70
N MET A 273 4.65 19.13 6.67
CA MET A 273 3.95 18.41 7.74
C MET A 273 4.61 18.56 9.11
N THR A 274 5.92 18.82 9.14
CA THR A 274 6.73 18.89 10.36
C THR A 274 7.22 20.29 10.70
N THR A 275 7.09 21.27 9.79
CA THR A 275 7.64 22.62 10.01
C THR A 275 6.63 23.76 9.88
N CYS A 276 5.49 23.55 9.21
CA CYS A 276 4.46 24.57 9.10
C CYS A 276 3.55 24.55 10.33
N PRO A 277 3.53 25.59 11.18
CA PRO A 277 2.75 25.59 12.42
C PRO A 277 1.25 25.37 12.18
N HIS A 278 0.72 25.93 11.10
CA HIS A 278 -0.69 25.80 10.73
C HIS A 278 -1.06 24.36 10.37
N VAL A 279 -0.15 23.61 9.74
CA VAL A 279 -0.34 22.20 9.41
C VAL A 279 -0.21 21.33 10.66
N ILE A 280 0.80 21.59 11.49
CA ILE A 280 0.99 20.88 12.77
C ILE A 280 -0.27 21.01 13.64
N GLU A 281 -0.84 22.21 13.73
CA GLU A 281 -2.07 22.46 14.48
C GLU A 281 -3.29 21.72 13.91
N LEU A 282 -3.40 21.60 12.57
CA LEU A 282 -4.49 20.86 11.92
C LEU A 282 -4.42 19.35 12.19
N LEU A 283 -3.21 18.80 12.27
CA LEU A 283 -2.98 17.37 12.49
C LEU A 283 -3.08 16.99 13.98
N ALA A 284 -2.60 17.86 14.87
CA ALA A 284 -2.57 17.61 16.32
C ALA A 284 -3.95 17.48 16.96
N ASN A 285 -4.98 18.10 16.36
CA ASN A 285 -6.36 17.98 16.84
C ASN A 285 -7.04 16.82 16.11
N ASP A 286 -7.61 15.85 16.81
CA ASP A 286 -8.41 14.78 16.18
C ASP A 286 -9.77 15.32 15.72
N LEU A 287 -9.77 15.91 14.52
CA LEU A 287 -10.94 16.54 13.93
C LEU A 287 -11.70 15.53 13.04
N PRO A 288 -13.04 15.55 13.05
CA PRO A 288 -13.83 14.93 12.00
C PRO A 288 -13.40 15.43 10.61
N MET A 289 -13.46 14.56 9.59
CA MET A 289 -12.89 14.87 8.26
C MET A 289 -13.52 16.12 7.62
N ASP A 290 -14.83 16.29 7.76
CA ASP A 290 -15.58 17.45 7.27
C ASP A 290 -15.15 18.76 7.96
N GLU A 291 -14.95 18.72 9.28
CA GLU A 291 -14.43 19.87 10.03
C GLU A 291 -12.96 20.17 9.66
N PHE A 292 -12.15 19.13 9.48
CA PHE A 292 -10.76 19.25 9.05
C PHE A 292 -10.67 19.94 7.68
N GLU A 293 -11.42 19.48 6.67
CA GLU A 293 -11.37 20.05 5.32
C GLU A 293 -11.71 21.54 5.33
N ARG A 294 -12.76 21.93 6.07
CA ARG A 294 -13.14 23.34 6.23
C ARG A 294 -12.02 24.16 6.88
N LYS A 295 -11.45 23.71 8.00
CA LYS A 295 -10.35 24.42 8.66
C LYS A 295 -9.08 24.44 7.82
N PHE A 296 -8.83 23.39 7.06
CA PHE A 296 -7.72 23.33 6.13
C PHE A 296 -7.87 24.39 5.05
N GLU A 297 -9.04 24.49 4.43
CA GLU A 297 -9.37 25.52 3.44
C GLU A 297 -9.16 26.93 3.99
N GLU A 298 -9.68 27.20 5.20
CA GLU A 298 -9.49 28.49 5.90
C GLU A 298 -8.01 28.84 6.11
N LYS A 299 -7.16 27.84 6.34
CA LYS A 299 -5.71 28.02 6.59
C LYS A 299 -4.84 27.98 5.33
N GLN A 300 -5.40 27.66 4.15
CA GLN A 300 -4.59 27.55 2.93
C GLN A 300 -3.84 28.84 2.58
N SER A 301 -4.42 30.02 2.84
CA SER A 301 -3.76 31.31 2.60
C SER A 301 -2.50 31.48 3.46
N LEU A 302 -2.59 31.15 4.75
CA LEU A 302 -1.47 31.19 5.69
C LEU A 302 -0.38 30.17 5.34
N ILE A 303 -0.76 28.99 4.87
CA ILE A 303 0.21 27.98 4.42
C ILE A 303 0.93 28.45 3.15
N LYS A 304 0.21 29.09 2.22
CA LYS A 304 0.83 29.70 1.02
C LYS A 304 1.79 30.83 1.37
N GLU A 305 1.44 31.68 2.34
CA GLU A 305 2.32 32.72 2.86
C GLU A 305 3.58 32.10 3.46
N PHE A 306 3.43 31.09 4.33
CA PHE A 306 4.56 30.35 4.91
C PHE A 306 5.51 29.78 3.84
N TYR A 307 4.96 29.24 2.75
CA TYR A 307 5.74 28.74 1.62
C TYR A 307 6.46 29.85 0.86
N SER A 308 5.80 30.98 0.62
CA SER A 308 6.41 32.12 -0.07
C SER A 308 7.62 32.66 0.69
N GLU A 309 7.59 32.63 2.03
CA GLU A 309 8.70 33.02 2.88
C GLU A 309 9.73 31.91 3.10
N TRP A 310 9.35 30.65 2.95
CA TRP A 310 10.22 29.51 3.21
C TRP A 310 11.49 29.58 2.36
N ARG A 311 11.34 29.79 1.04
CA ARG A 311 12.48 29.87 0.12
C ARG A 311 13.44 30.98 0.54
N THR A 312 12.95 32.18 0.81
CA THR A 312 13.79 33.32 1.21
C THR A 312 14.54 33.04 2.52
N ARG A 313 13.88 32.40 3.50
CA ARG A 313 14.51 32.01 4.77
C ARG A 313 15.59 30.95 4.58
N GLU A 314 15.34 29.92 3.78
CA GLU A 314 16.35 28.88 3.50
C GLU A 314 17.53 29.45 2.70
N GLU A 315 17.27 30.27 1.68
CA GLU A 315 18.33 30.93 0.92
C GLU A 315 19.19 31.84 1.81
N ALA A 316 18.58 32.59 2.73
CA ALA A 316 19.30 33.41 3.71
C ALA A 316 20.13 32.54 4.68
N ALA A 317 19.56 31.46 5.21
CA ALA A 317 20.27 30.56 6.11
C ALA A 317 21.46 29.87 5.44
N VAL A 318 21.35 29.53 4.15
CA VAL A 318 22.47 28.97 3.39
C VAL A 318 23.54 30.04 3.10
N LEU A 319 23.14 31.29 2.85
CA LEU A 319 24.09 32.40 2.65
C LEU A 319 24.94 32.69 3.89
N GLU A 320 24.40 32.51 5.09
CA GLU A 320 25.16 32.66 6.34
C GLU A 320 26.35 31.69 6.43
N LEU A 321 26.34 30.61 5.64
CA LEU A 321 27.46 29.66 5.55
C LEU A 321 28.54 30.10 4.56
N LEU A 322 28.27 31.09 3.71
CA LEU A 322 29.17 31.54 2.66
C LEU A 322 30.07 32.69 3.13
N PRO A 323 31.26 32.89 2.51
CA PRO A 323 32.10 34.04 2.79
C PRO A 323 31.37 35.37 2.51
N GLU A 324 31.63 36.37 3.35
CA GLU A 324 31.08 37.71 3.15
C GLU A 324 31.56 38.37 1.84
N GLY A 325 30.71 39.24 1.29
CA GLY A 325 31.06 40.06 0.12
C GLY A 325 30.99 39.34 -1.24
N LEU A 326 30.34 38.16 -1.30
CA LEU A 326 30.03 37.53 -2.58
C LEU A 326 29.05 38.40 -3.37
N LYS A 327 29.37 38.62 -4.65
CA LYS A 327 28.47 39.28 -5.60
C LYS A 327 27.46 38.28 -6.16
N SER A 328 26.34 38.76 -6.68
CA SER A 328 25.40 37.93 -7.44
C SER A 328 26.06 37.33 -8.69
N ALA A 329 25.65 36.12 -9.10
CA ALA A 329 26.12 35.53 -10.34
C ALA A 329 25.68 36.34 -11.57
N GLU A 330 26.54 36.40 -12.58
CA GLU A 330 26.18 36.91 -13.90
C GLU A 330 25.23 35.92 -14.58
N MET A 331 23.98 36.33 -14.80
CA MET A 331 22.95 35.45 -15.39
C MET A 331 22.94 35.46 -16.92
N ARG A 332 23.52 36.50 -17.53
CA ARG A 332 23.55 36.67 -18.97
C ARG A 332 24.92 37.14 -19.41
N THR A 333 25.55 36.34 -20.26
CA THR A 333 26.75 36.70 -21.01
C THR A 333 26.53 36.39 -22.49
N TRP A 334 27.50 36.70 -23.33
CA TRP A 334 27.44 36.34 -24.74
C TRP A 334 27.61 34.83 -25.00
N GLU A 335 28.10 34.06 -24.02
CA GLU A 335 28.27 32.60 -24.14
C GLU A 335 27.14 31.78 -23.50
N PHE A 336 26.48 32.32 -22.49
CA PHE A 336 25.38 31.65 -21.80
C PHE A 336 24.29 32.64 -21.38
N ASP A 337 23.05 32.17 -21.42
CA ASP A 337 21.87 32.89 -20.95
C ASP A 337 21.10 31.96 -20.00
N LEU A 338 21.03 32.33 -18.71
CA LEU A 338 20.16 31.68 -17.76
C LEU A 338 18.78 32.30 -17.89
N VAL A 339 17.81 31.49 -18.31
CA VAL A 339 16.47 31.97 -18.62
C VAL A 339 15.46 31.28 -17.72
N SER A 340 14.58 32.07 -17.10
CA SER A 340 13.42 31.54 -16.37
C SER A 340 12.43 30.92 -17.35
N CYS A 341 11.96 29.72 -17.04
CA CYS A 341 10.90 29.06 -17.77
C CYS A 341 9.78 28.68 -16.79
N THR A 342 8.59 29.23 -16.98
CA THR A 342 7.41 28.68 -16.31
C THR A 342 7.03 27.34 -16.94
N ASN A 343 6.32 26.48 -16.19
CA ASN A 343 5.85 25.17 -16.69
C ASN A 343 4.92 25.27 -17.91
N ASN A 344 4.38 26.44 -18.21
CA ASN A 344 3.63 26.69 -19.44
C ASN A 344 4.59 26.78 -20.62
N GLU A 345 4.64 25.71 -21.41
CA GLU A 345 5.51 25.53 -22.57
C GLU A 345 5.40 26.71 -23.55
N GLY A 346 6.33 27.65 -23.46
CA GLY A 346 6.55 28.68 -24.47
C GLY A 346 6.71 30.11 -23.96
N ALA A 347 6.27 30.42 -22.74
CA ALA A 347 6.46 31.76 -22.18
C ALA A 347 7.86 31.88 -21.54
N VAL A 348 8.82 32.34 -22.33
CA VAL A 348 10.11 32.80 -21.81
C VAL A 348 9.89 34.18 -21.19
N THR A 349 9.90 34.26 -19.86
CA THR A 349 9.97 35.55 -19.17
C THR A 349 11.43 36.00 -19.17
N THR A 350 11.72 37.09 -19.88
CA THR A 350 13.05 37.71 -19.91
C THR A 350 13.33 38.59 -18.68
N GLY A 351 12.52 38.45 -17.63
CA GLY A 351 12.61 39.22 -16.40
C GLY A 351 13.58 38.60 -15.39
N ASP A 352 14.31 39.47 -14.69
CA ASP A 352 15.22 39.11 -13.61
C ASP A 352 14.43 38.80 -12.32
N THR A 353 13.72 37.66 -12.28
CA THR A 353 12.82 37.30 -11.17
C THR A 353 13.51 36.60 -9.99
N LEU A 354 14.79 36.25 -10.11
CA LEU A 354 15.52 35.60 -9.02
C LEU A 354 15.80 36.59 -7.88
N SER A 355 15.64 36.10 -6.64
CA SER A 355 16.10 36.82 -5.46
C SER A 355 17.62 37.06 -5.55
N THR A 356 18.12 38.14 -4.94
CA THR A 356 19.57 38.38 -4.82
C THR A 356 20.29 37.19 -4.18
N ASN A 357 19.65 36.54 -3.22
CA ASN A 357 20.19 35.39 -2.52
C ASN A 357 20.34 34.18 -3.45
N ALA A 358 19.30 33.85 -4.21
CA ALA A 358 19.35 32.81 -5.23
C ALA A 358 20.48 33.09 -6.23
N LYS A 359 20.64 34.34 -6.68
CA LYS A 359 21.72 34.69 -7.61
C LYS A 359 23.11 34.49 -7.02
N ILE A 360 23.32 34.77 -5.73
CA ILE A 360 24.61 34.52 -5.08
C ILE A 360 24.85 33.01 -4.99
N LEU A 361 23.85 32.25 -4.53
CA LEU A 361 23.92 30.81 -4.36
C LEU A 361 24.11 30.03 -5.68
N LEU A 362 23.71 30.62 -6.82
CA LEU A 362 23.90 30.05 -8.15
C LEU A 362 25.33 30.19 -8.69
N ARG A 363 26.24 30.92 -8.02
CA ARG A 363 27.63 31.03 -8.48
C ARG A 363 28.33 29.67 -8.50
N ALA A 364 29.15 29.45 -9.54
CA ALA A 364 29.92 28.22 -9.67
C ALA A 364 30.99 28.02 -8.56
N ASP A 365 31.36 29.07 -7.81
CA ASP A 365 32.24 28.98 -6.63
C ASP A 365 31.49 28.89 -5.28
N CYS A 366 30.15 28.83 -5.29
CA CYS A 366 29.32 28.58 -4.12
C CYS A 366 29.09 27.07 -3.92
N LEU A 367 30.14 26.36 -3.50
CA LEU A 367 30.12 24.92 -3.33
C LEU A 367 29.75 24.53 -1.90
N LEU A 368 28.62 23.83 -1.76
CA LEU A 368 28.12 23.32 -0.50
C LEU A 368 28.27 21.80 -0.49
N ASN A 369 28.88 21.28 0.58
CA ASN A 369 28.97 19.85 0.81
C ASN A 369 27.89 19.44 1.82
N VAL A 370 27.28 18.28 1.63
CA VAL A 370 26.22 17.77 2.50
C VAL A 370 26.64 16.42 3.03
N SER A 371 26.79 16.31 4.35
CA SER A 371 27.24 15.06 5.00
C SER A 371 26.08 14.07 5.15
N ILE A 372 25.58 13.52 4.05
CA ILE A 372 24.56 12.44 4.07
C ILE A 372 25.20 11.15 3.57
N GLY A 373 25.98 10.50 4.44
CA GLY A 373 26.36 9.08 4.38
C GLY A 373 27.22 8.58 3.20
N ILE A 374 27.28 9.32 2.09
CA ILE A 374 28.01 9.02 0.87
C ILE A 374 28.40 10.38 0.28
N TYR A 375 29.67 10.61 -0.05
CA TYR A 375 30.20 11.90 -0.52
C TYR A 375 29.62 12.33 -1.88
N THR A 376 28.38 12.81 -1.92
CA THR A 376 27.81 13.47 -3.10
C THR A 376 27.94 14.98 -2.94
N ARG A 377 28.74 15.58 -3.82
CA ARG A 377 28.83 17.04 -3.97
C ARG A 377 27.66 17.50 -4.83
N TYR A 378 26.89 18.46 -4.33
CA TYR A 378 25.75 19.02 -5.07
C TYR A 378 26.01 20.50 -5.36
N TYR A 379 25.78 20.90 -6.61
CA TYR A 379 25.73 22.30 -7.03
C TYR A 379 24.27 22.75 -6.91
N TYR A 380 23.97 23.70 -6.02
CA TYR A 380 22.62 24.19 -5.68
C TYR A 380 21.58 23.07 -5.46
N HIS A 381 21.36 22.69 -4.20
CA HIS A 381 20.57 21.51 -3.89
C HIS A 381 19.08 21.70 -4.26
N ASN A 382 18.50 20.74 -4.99
CA ASN A 382 17.05 20.60 -5.22
C ASN A 382 16.24 20.34 -3.91
N ASN A 383 16.88 20.47 -2.75
CA ASN A 383 16.34 20.16 -1.43
C ASN A 383 17.02 21.08 -0.41
N LEU A 384 16.84 22.39 -0.58
CA LEU A 384 17.37 23.42 0.33
C LEU A 384 17.09 23.07 1.81
N GLY A 385 15.92 22.51 2.12
CA GLY A 385 15.55 22.12 3.48
C GLY A 385 16.35 20.96 4.10
N ALA A 386 17.13 20.21 3.31
CA ALA A 386 18.06 19.19 3.82
C ALA A 386 19.43 19.76 4.19
N LEU A 387 19.72 21.01 3.80
CA LEU A 387 21.01 21.66 4.05
C LEU A 387 21.13 22.11 5.52
N LYS A 388 20.02 22.50 6.14
CA LYS A 388 20.02 23.02 7.51
C LYS A 388 20.56 22.01 8.51
N GLY A 389 21.77 22.27 9.03
CA GLY A 389 22.45 21.50 10.07
C GLY A 389 23.40 20.40 9.57
N VAL A 390 23.45 20.13 8.26
CA VAL A 390 24.28 19.04 7.69
C VAL A 390 25.17 19.54 6.55
N SER A 391 24.93 20.75 6.04
CA SER A 391 25.77 21.37 5.03
C SER A 391 26.90 22.21 5.61
N PHE A 392 28.01 22.27 4.90
CA PHE A 392 29.09 23.23 5.13
C PHE A 392 29.66 23.72 3.80
N TYR A 393 30.20 24.94 3.80
CA TYR A 393 30.87 25.50 2.64
C TYR A 393 32.20 24.78 2.39
N ASP A 394 32.36 24.19 1.20
CA ASP A 394 33.60 23.51 0.80
C ASP A 394 34.60 24.55 0.29
N LEU A 395 35.32 25.15 1.24
CA LEU A 395 36.28 26.22 0.99
C LEU A 395 37.37 25.81 -0.02
N ASP A 396 37.82 24.57 0.00
CA ASP A 396 38.92 24.12 -0.87
C ASP A 396 38.44 23.92 -2.31
N SER A 397 37.30 23.26 -2.49
CA SER A 397 36.69 23.16 -3.82
C SER A 397 36.33 24.55 -4.36
N ALA A 398 35.81 25.44 -3.52
CA ALA A 398 35.45 26.79 -3.93
C ALA A 398 36.67 27.64 -4.36
N LYS A 399 37.82 27.51 -3.68
CA LYS A 399 39.08 28.16 -4.12
C LYS A 399 39.50 27.70 -5.51
N VAL A 400 39.40 26.39 -5.78
CA VAL A 400 39.72 25.82 -7.10
C VAL A 400 38.77 26.36 -8.17
N ALA A 401 37.45 26.32 -7.91
CA ALA A 401 36.45 26.87 -8.81
C ALA A 401 36.71 28.36 -9.10
N LYS A 402 36.96 29.16 -8.07
CA LYS A 402 37.27 30.59 -8.19
C LYS A 402 38.54 30.86 -9.00
N ALA A 403 39.58 30.04 -8.86
CA ALA A 403 40.80 30.16 -9.65
C ALA A 403 40.56 29.86 -11.14
N ILE A 404 39.78 28.81 -11.44
CA ILE A 404 39.37 28.47 -12.80
C ILE A 404 38.54 29.60 -13.42
N LEU A 405 37.51 30.06 -12.71
CA LEU A 405 36.65 31.17 -13.13
C LEU A 405 37.43 32.45 -13.43
N ARG A 406 38.42 32.80 -12.60
CA ARG A 406 39.33 33.93 -12.87
C ARG A 406 40.19 33.71 -14.10
N GLY A 407 40.74 32.51 -14.29
CA GLY A 407 41.53 32.15 -15.46
C GLY A 407 40.74 32.25 -16.77
N LEU A 408 39.42 31.98 -16.70
CA LEU A 408 38.48 32.16 -17.81
C LEU A 408 38.00 33.61 -17.98
N GLY A 409 38.44 34.55 -17.14
CA GLY A 409 37.98 35.93 -17.16
C GLY A 409 36.54 36.13 -16.68
N ARG A 410 36.02 35.21 -15.86
CA ARG A 410 34.60 35.13 -15.44
C ARG A 410 34.46 34.87 -13.93
N PRO A 411 34.97 35.77 -13.08
CA PRO A 411 35.06 35.52 -11.64
C PRO A 411 33.70 35.34 -10.92
N ASP A 412 32.59 35.72 -11.57
CA ASP A 412 31.25 35.74 -10.98
C ASP A 412 30.23 34.92 -11.82
N ALA A 413 30.68 33.96 -12.65
CA ALA A 413 29.76 33.13 -13.44
C ALA A 413 28.96 32.11 -12.60
N SER A 414 27.74 31.82 -13.07
CA SER A 414 26.84 30.79 -12.54
C SER A 414 27.25 29.38 -12.98
#